data_AF-A0A7S3S514-F1
#
_entry.id   AF-A0A7S3S514-F1
#
_cell.length_a   1.000
_cell.length_b   1.000
_cell.length_c   1.000
_cell.angle_alpha   90.00
_cell.angle_beta   90.00
_cell.angle_gamma   90.00
#
_symmetry.space_group_name_H-M   'P 1'
#
loop_
_entity.id
_entity.type
_entity.pdbx_description
1 polymer ?
#
loop_
_entity_poly.entity_id
_entity_poly.type
_entity_poly.pdbx_seq_one_letter_code
_entity_poly.pdbx_strand_id
1 'polypeptide(L)'
;FLSGHRARLPPRSLPRGHMADTWGTLRPSDSAHRRCTQLDGLWAFIADHKDDGHASGFCSGLPESGRTPIAVPASWNEQLPELDSFLGPAWYERTVWAPLGLTPRQRVCLRFGSVNYSCEVYFNGERAGAHEGGHLPFEVDVTCLLRSSGEPNLLVLRVDGRLEPTHVPPGGGWGAMAPGCFPRASFDFYPFCGVQRSVQLCVRPASGLEGLKIETRLEGLSAGAASSASVVMRCRCGTGVSRVRASLWTQGDQLILTH
;
A
#
# COMPACT_ATOMS: atom_id res chain seq x y z
N PHE A 1 18.75 -49.71 29.67
CA PHE A 1 17.39 -49.32 30.07
C PHE A 1 16.84 -48.35 29.02
N LEU A 2 15.73 -48.74 28.40
CA LEU A 2 14.84 -47.93 27.53
C LEU A 2 14.38 -46.66 28.29
N SER A 3 13.93 -45.53 27.74
CA SER A 3 13.08 -45.20 26.59
C SER A 3 13.19 -43.67 26.29
N GLY A 4 13.11 -43.19 25.04
CA GLY A 4 11.90 -42.56 24.45
C GLY A 4 11.45 -41.27 25.18
N HIS A 5 11.47 -40.05 24.63
CA HIS A 5 10.76 -39.60 23.42
C HIS A 5 11.39 -38.34 22.78
N ARG A 6 11.29 -38.27 21.44
CA ARG A 6 11.51 -37.06 20.63
C ARG A 6 10.29 -36.13 20.74
N ALA A 7 10.54 -34.83 20.73
CA ALA A 7 9.68 -33.85 20.06
C ALA A 7 10.57 -32.89 19.24
N ARG A 8 10.87 -33.29 18.00
CA ARG A 8 11.28 -32.32 16.98
C ARG A 8 10.00 -31.60 16.56
N LEU A 9 9.87 -30.33 16.90
CA LEU A 9 8.92 -29.48 16.21
C LEU A 9 9.37 -29.42 14.75
N PRO A 10 8.52 -29.76 13.77
CA PRO A 10 8.86 -29.52 12.38
C PRO A 10 9.06 -28.00 12.20
N PRO A 11 9.90 -27.56 11.26
CA PRO A 11 9.80 -26.18 10.82
C PRO A 11 8.35 -25.97 10.41
N ARG A 12 7.64 -25.04 11.06
CA ARG A 12 6.38 -24.55 10.55
C ARG A 12 6.70 -24.09 9.14
N SER A 13 6.30 -24.88 8.16
CA SER A 13 6.17 -24.41 6.80
C SER A 13 5.26 -23.20 6.93
N LEU A 14 5.84 -22.00 6.78
CA LEU A 14 5.10 -20.87 6.26
C LEU A 14 4.26 -21.45 5.12
N PRO A 15 2.95 -21.14 5.06
CA PRO A 15 2.19 -21.52 3.87
C PRO A 15 3.06 -21.08 2.70
N ARG A 16 3.35 -22.01 1.79
CA ARG A 16 3.87 -21.66 0.47
C ARG A 16 2.75 -20.84 -0.15
N GLY A 17 2.67 -19.57 0.26
CA GLY A 17 1.98 -18.53 -0.47
C GLY A 17 2.58 -18.66 -1.85
N HIS A 18 1.73 -19.02 -2.79
CA HIS A 18 2.05 -19.05 -4.19
C HIS A 18 3.09 -17.95 -4.48
N MET A 19 4.27 -18.31 -5.00
CA MET A 19 5.07 -17.39 -5.81
C MET A 19 4.33 -17.09 -7.13
N ALA A 20 3.00 -16.93 -7.09
CA ALA A 20 2.18 -16.53 -8.21
C ALA A 20 2.13 -15.01 -8.20
N ASP A 21 2.73 -14.46 -9.23
CA ASP A 21 2.55 -13.12 -9.75
C ASP A 21 3.11 -11.94 -8.95
N THR A 22 4.38 -11.65 -9.20
CA THR A 22 5.10 -10.40 -8.86
C THR A 22 4.61 -9.15 -9.59
N TRP A 23 3.37 -9.13 -10.09
CA TRP A 23 2.82 -7.96 -10.77
C TRP A 23 2.16 -7.06 -9.74
N GLY A 24 2.83 -5.95 -9.42
CA GLY A 24 2.23 -4.87 -8.66
C GLY A 24 0.95 -4.36 -9.34
N THR A 25 0.04 -3.80 -8.55
CA THR A 25 -1.20 -3.22 -9.06
C THR A 25 -0.89 -2.06 -10.01
N LEU A 26 -1.64 -1.96 -11.10
CA LEU A 26 -1.54 -0.81 -12.00
C LEU A 26 -1.77 0.51 -11.25
N ARG A 27 -1.07 1.57 -11.66
CA ARG A 27 -1.36 2.92 -11.17
C ARG A 27 -2.82 3.25 -11.51
N PRO A 28 -3.64 3.70 -10.55
CA PRO A 28 -5.00 4.09 -10.86
C PRO A 28 -5.02 5.29 -11.79
N SER A 29 -5.97 5.26 -12.72
CA SER A 29 -6.31 6.35 -13.60
C SER A 29 -7.83 6.39 -13.69
N ASP A 30 -8.39 7.60 -13.63
CA ASP A 30 -9.82 7.79 -13.82
C ASP A 30 -10.23 7.41 -15.24
N SER A 31 -11.41 6.80 -15.35
CA SER A 31 -12.01 6.33 -16.61
C SER A 31 -13.51 6.16 -16.41
N ALA A 32 -14.22 5.75 -17.48
CA ALA A 32 -15.63 5.40 -17.39
C ALA A 32 -15.93 4.22 -16.42
N HIS A 33 -14.92 3.44 -16.03
CA HIS A 33 -15.10 2.22 -15.22
C HIS A 33 -14.42 2.28 -13.85
N ARG A 34 -13.48 3.21 -13.67
CA ARG A 34 -12.69 3.34 -12.46
C ARG A 34 -12.60 4.81 -12.08
N ARG A 35 -12.75 5.08 -10.79
CA ARG A 35 -12.56 6.43 -10.24
C ARG A 35 -11.84 6.34 -8.92
N CYS A 36 -10.88 7.24 -8.69
CA CYS A 36 -10.22 7.35 -7.40
C CYS A 36 -10.42 8.75 -6.81
N THR A 37 -10.71 8.82 -5.52
CA THR A 37 -10.85 10.06 -4.77
C THR A 37 -9.74 10.14 -3.73
N GLN A 38 -9.10 11.30 -3.62
CA GLN A 38 -8.04 11.52 -2.63
C GLN A 38 -8.62 11.55 -1.21
N LEU A 39 -7.90 10.94 -0.28
CA LEU A 39 -8.15 11.01 1.16
C LEU A 39 -7.09 11.86 1.89
N ASP A 40 -6.23 12.53 1.14
CA ASP A 40 -5.24 13.49 1.64
C ASP A 40 -5.90 14.63 2.43
N GLY A 41 -5.13 15.24 3.32
CA GLY A 41 -5.55 16.32 4.22
C GLY A 41 -5.22 16.02 5.67
N LEU A 42 -5.93 16.67 6.59
CA LEU A 42 -5.73 16.48 8.02
C LEU A 42 -6.47 15.23 8.52
N TRP A 43 -5.73 14.38 9.24
CA TRP A 43 -6.23 13.18 9.91
C TRP A 43 -6.05 13.36 11.41
N ALA A 44 -6.90 12.72 12.22
CA ALA A 44 -6.66 12.64 13.65
C ALA A 44 -5.51 11.67 13.92
N PHE A 45 -4.65 11.98 14.89
CA PHE A 45 -3.40 11.27 15.12
C PHE A 45 -3.06 11.14 16.61
N ILE A 46 -2.54 9.98 17.00
CA ILE A 46 -1.96 9.72 18.33
C ILE A 46 -0.64 8.98 18.16
N ALA A 47 0.45 9.55 18.71
CA ALA A 47 1.70 8.80 18.91
C ALA A 47 1.52 7.86 20.11
N ASP A 48 1.55 6.55 19.87
CA ASP A 48 1.27 5.52 20.86
C ASP A 48 2.56 5.13 21.60
N HIS A 49 3.05 6.05 22.44
CA HIS A 49 4.29 5.87 23.19
C HIS A 49 4.28 4.64 24.12
N LYS A 50 3.09 4.18 24.54
CA LYS A 50 2.92 3.02 25.42
C LYS A 50 2.73 1.71 24.64
N ASP A 51 2.46 1.80 23.34
CA ASP A 51 2.07 0.68 22.48
C ASP A 51 0.88 -0.11 23.05
N ASP A 52 -0.09 0.62 23.61
CA ASP A 52 -1.29 0.05 24.23
C ASP A 52 -2.57 0.35 23.42
N GLY A 53 -2.46 1.01 22.25
CA GLY A 53 -3.61 1.43 21.44
C GLY A 53 -4.54 0.28 21.04
N HIS A 54 -3.99 -0.92 20.82
CA HIS A 54 -4.80 -2.12 20.60
C HIS A 54 -5.66 -2.47 21.82
N ALA A 55 -5.06 -2.49 23.01
CA ALA A 55 -5.77 -2.77 24.27
C ALA A 55 -6.76 -1.66 24.63
N SER A 56 -6.44 -0.42 24.24
CA SER A 56 -7.27 0.77 24.41
C SER A 56 -8.39 0.90 23.36
N GLY A 57 -8.50 -0.05 22.41
CA GLY A 57 -9.58 -0.11 21.44
C GLY A 57 -9.47 0.87 20.26
N PHE A 58 -8.28 1.41 19.98
CA PHE A 58 -8.08 2.45 18.97
C PHE A 58 -8.48 2.00 17.55
N CYS A 59 -8.48 0.70 17.28
CA CYS A 59 -8.95 0.12 16.02
C CYS A 59 -10.40 0.51 15.66
N SER A 60 -11.24 0.83 16.65
CA SER A 60 -12.63 1.26 16.47
C SER A 60 -12.83 2.78 16.52
N GLY A 61 -11.75 3.53 16.73
CA GLY A 61 -11.75 4.99 16.80
C GLY A 61 -10.78 5.50 17.88
N LEU A 62 -10.16 6.64 17.60
CA LEU A 62 -9.24 7.30 18.52
C LEU A 62 -10.01 8.11 19.57
N PRO A 63 -9.58 8.08 20.84
CA PRO A 63 -10.18 8.92 21.86
C PRO A 63 -10.04 10.40 21.50
N GLU A 64 -11.04 11.20 21.87
CA GLU A 64 -10.97 12.66 21.65
C GLU A 64 -9.85 13.30 22.45
N SER A 65 -9.55 12.75 23.64
CA SER A 65 -8.43 13.18 24.46
C SER A 65 -7.11 12.69 23.88
N GLY A 66 -6.17 13.61 23.65
CA GLY A 66 -4.80 13.27 23.24
C GLY A 66 -4.60 13.10 21.74
N ARG A 67 -5.66 13.14 20.92
CA ARG A 67 -5.50 13.20 19.46
C ARG A 67 -5.16 14.62 19.00
N THR A 68 -4.27 14.72 18.01
CA THR A 68 -3.87 15.96 17.33
C THR A 68 -4.11 15.83 15.82
N PRO A 69 -4.39 16.90 15.08
CA PRO A 69 -4.39 16.82 13.62
C PRO A 69 -2.96 16.61 13.07
N ILE A 70 -2.85 15.78 12.04
CA ILE A 70 -1.61 15.59 11.27
C ILE A 70 -1.91 15.60 9.76
N ALA A 71 -1.00 16.13 8.95
CA ALA A 71 -1.15 16.10 7.49
C ALA A 71 -0.79 14.72 6.93
N VAL A 72 -1.61 14.29 5.98
CA VAL A 72 -1.40 13.13 5.13
C VAL A 72 -1.50 13.58 3.67
N PRO A 73 -0.50 13.28 2.81
CA PRO A 73 0.74 12.57 3.12
C PRO A 73 1.79 13.46 3.77
N ALA A 74 2.56 12.91 4.72
CA ALA A 74 3.80 13.48 5.25
C ALA A 74 4.37 12.57 6.35
N SER A 75 5.65 12.77 6.67
CA SER A 75 6.31 12.18 7.83
C SER A 75 5.82 12.82 9.11
N TRP A 76 5.55 12.08 10.18
CA TRP A 76 5.21 12.71 11.47
C TRP A 76 6.40 13.42 12.12
N ASN A 77 7.61 12.91 11.88
CA ASN A 77 8.85 13.44 12.46
C ASN A 77 9.14 14.89 12.02
N GLU A 78 8.59 15.33 10.90
CA GLU A 78 8.81 16.67 10.34
C GLU A 78 7.67 17.64 10.67
N GLN A 79 6.57 17.14 11.25
CA GLN A 79 5.36 17.92 11.53
C GLN A 79 5.25 18.30 13.00
N LEU A 80 5.73 17.43 13.89
CA LEU A 80 5.60 17.55 15.33
C LEU A 80 6.99 17.48 15.98
N PRO A 81 7.52 18.59 16.53
CA PRO A 81 8.86 18.63 17.10
C PRO A 81 9.12 17.57 18.17
N GLU A 82 8.11 17.23 18.96
CA GLU A 82 8.18 16.20 20.00
C GLU A 82 8.30 14.77 19.44
N LEU A 83 8.04 14.58 18.14
CA LEU A 83 8.13 13.30 17.45
C LEU A 83 9.33 13.22 16.51
N ASP A 84 10.24 14.20 16.54
CA ASP A 84 11.40 14.25 15.64
C ASP A 84 12.15 12.91 15.61
N SER A 85 12.32 12.29 16.78
CA SER A 85 13.07 11.06 17.06
C SER A 85 12.17 9.86 17.33
N PHE A 86 10.85 10.03 17.25
CA PHE A 86 9.90 8.97 17.53
C PHE A 86 9.73 8.06 16.31
N LEU A 87 10.12 6.79 16.46
CA LEU A 87 9.99 5.74 15.45
C LEU A 87 9.03 4.64 15.94
N GLY A 88 8.19 4.93 16.93
CA GLY A 88 7.26 3.95 17.50
C GLY A 88 5.96 3.80 16.70
N PRO A 89 4.97 3.11 17.28
CA PRO A 89 3.66 3.02 16.70
C PRO A 89 2.89 4.32 16.87
N ALA A 90 2.12 4.66 15.85
CA ALA A 90 1.21 5.78 15.86
C ALA A 90 -0.08 5.39 15.15
N TRP A 91 -1.18 6.02 15.55
CA TRP A 91 -2.49 5.76 15.00
C TRP A 91 -3.02 6.97 14.25
N TYR A 92 -3.68 6.70 13.13
CA TYR A 92 -4.36 7.70 12.33
C TYR A 92 -5.84 7.38 12.24
N GLU A 93 -6.69 8.39 12.19
CA GLU A 93 -8.13 8.25 11.96
C GLU A 93 -8.64 9.25 10.92
N ARG A 94 -9.51 8.77 10.03
CA ARG A 94 -10.16 9.57 9.01
C ARG A 94 -11.58 9.09 8.72
N THR A 95 -12.52 10.03 8.65
CA THR A 95 -13.85 9.76 8.09
C THR A 95 -13.79 9.65 6.57
N VAL A 96 -14.37 8.59 6.02
CA VAL A 96 -14.41 8.28 4.60
C VAL A 96 -15.86 8.17 4.12
N TRP A 97 -16.15 8.81 2.99
CA TRP A 97 -17.46 8.74 2.33
C TRP A 97 -17.37 7.85 1.10
N ALA A 98 -18.12 6.76 1.08
CA ALA A 98 -18.23 5.93 -0.10
C ALA A 98 -19.00 6.67 -1.21
N PRO A 99 -18.60 6.52 -2.49
CA PRO A 99 -19.37 7.10 -3.58
C PRO A 99 -20.82 6.59 -3.59
N LEU A 100 -21.75 7.48 -3.94
CA LEU A 100 -23.14 7.11 -4.15
C LEU A 100 -23.29 6.27 -5.42
N GLY A 101 -24.30 5.39 -5.45
CA GLY A 101 -24.63 4.61 -6.64
C GLY A 101 -23.69 3.43 -6.94
N LEU A 102 -22.99 2.90 -5.93
CA LEU A 102 -22.22 1.66 -6.08
C LEU A 102 -23.14 0.50 -6.47
N THR A 103 -22.69 -0.28 -7.45
CA THR A 103 -23.37 -1.50 -7.90
C THR A 103 -22.70 -2.76 -7.34
N PRO A 104 -23.40 -3.90 -7.27
CA PRO A 104 -22.78 -5.17 -6.85
C PRO A 104 -21.62 -5.65 -7.74
N ARG A 105 -21.44 -5.06 -8.92
CA ARG A 105 -20.34 -5.37 -9.86
C ARG A 105 -19.11 -4.49 -9.63
N GLN A 106 -19.12 -3.63 -8.62
CA GLN A 106 -17.99 -2.76 -8.29
C GLN A 106 -17.33 -3.19 -6.99
N ARG A 107 -16.06 -2.85 -6.87
CA ARG A 107 -15.23 -2.98 -5.68
C ARG A 107 -14.79 -1.60 -5.23
N VAL A 108 -14.67 -1.45 -3.93
CA VAL A 108 -14.11 -0.26 -3.29
C VAL A 108 -12.84 -0.68 -2.57
N CYS A 109 -11.72 -0.10 -2.99
CA CYS A 109 -10.41 -0.40 -2.44
C CYS A 109 -9.77 0.88 -1.91
N LEU A 110 -9.17 0.80 -0.73
CA LEU A 110 -8.22 1.80 -0.27
C LEU A 110 -6.88 1.52 -0.94
N ARG A 111 -6.25 2.56 -1.46
CA ARG A 111 -4.92 2.48 -2.05
C ARG A 111 -3.98 3.43 -1.34
N PHE A 112 -2.88 2.91 -0.86
CA PHE A 112 -1.83 3.67 -0.19
C PHE A 112 -0.64 3.81 -1.14
N GLY A 113 -0.15 5.03 -1.32
CA GLY A 113 1.06 5.26 -2.13
C GLY A 113 2.31 4.70 -1.46
N SER A 114 2.40 4.85 -0.14
CA SER A 114 3.47 4.32 0.73
C SER A 114 3.17 4.71 2.18
N VAL A 115 3.45 3.80 3.10
CA VAL A 115 3.35 4.00 4.55
C VAL A 115 4.60 3.39 5.16
N ASN A 116 5.35 4.15 5.95
CA ASN A 116 6.61 3.68 6.54
C ASN A 116 6.47 3.45 8.07
N TYR A 117 6.72 2.25 8.61
CA TYR A 117 7.19 1.01 7.93
C TYR A 117 6.11 -0.05 7.79
N SER A 118 5.50 -0.47 8.90
CA SER A 118 4.40 -1.44 8.88
C SER A 118 3.07 -0.73 9.12
N CYS A 119 2.01 -1.22 8.49
CA CYS A 119 0.69 -0.60 8.54
C CYS A 119 -0.39 -1.67 8.76
N GLU A 120 -1.24 -1.47 9.76
CA GLU A 120 -2.48 -2.20 9.94
C GLU A 120 -3.65 -1.29 9.57
N VAL A 121 -4.58 -1.80 8.77
CA VAL A 121 -5.72 -1.05 8.26
C VAL A 121 -7.00 -1.59 8.88
N TYR A 122 -7.71 -0.72 9.57
CA TYR A 122 -9.03 -0.97 10.15
C TYR A 122 -10.07 -0.10 9.45
N PHE A 123 -11.23 -0.70 9.18
CA PHE A 123 -12.35 -0.01 8.56
C PHE A 123 -13.61 -0.33 9.34
N ASN A 124 -14.25 0.70 9.90
CA ASN A 124 -15.42 0.58 10.79
C ASN A 124 -15.17 -0.36 12.00
N GLY A 125 -13.96 -0.37 12.54
CA GLY A 125 -13.58 -1.24 13.67
C GLY A 125 -13.12 -2.65 13.27
N GLU A 126 -13.32 -3.05 12.01
CA GLU A 126 -12.91 -4.36 11.52
C GLU A 126 -11.54 -4.29 10.82
N ARG A 127 -10.70 -5.31 11.03
CA ARG A 127 -9.38 -5.39 10.38
C ARG A 127 -9.56 -5.70 8.88
N ALA A 128 -9.25 -4.74 8.03
CA ALA A 128 -9.40 -4.83 6.58
C ALA A 128 -8.13 -5.39 5.91
N GLY A 129 -6.95 -5.11 6.45
CA GLY A 129 -5.68 -5.55 5.85
C GLY A 129 -4.46 -5.09 6.62
N ALA A 130 -3.28 -5.42 6.08
CA ALA A 130 -2.00 -4.94 6.58
C ALA A 130 -0.95 -4.91 5.46
N HIS A 131 0.10 -4.12 5.67
CA HIS A 131 1.25 -4.04 4.79
C HIS A 131 2.54 -3.91 5.58
N GLU A 132 3.60 -4.50 5.06
CA GLU A 132 4.97 -4.37 5.57
C GLU A 132 5.85 -3.88 4.42
N GLY A 133 6.58 -2.80 4.66
CA GLY A 133 7.44 -2.16 3.66
C GLY A 133 7.12 -0.68 3.46
N GLY A 134 8.16 0.16 3.48
CA GLY A 134 7.98 1.61 3.46
C GLY A 134 7.77 2.25 2.08
N HIS A 135 8.08 1.58 0.97
CA HIS A 135 8.39 2.27 -0.29
C HIS A 135 7.49 1.92 -1.47
N LEU A 136 6.72 0.83 -1.38
CA LEU A 136 5.85 0.37 -2.45
C LEU A 136 4.38 0.63 -2.10
N PRO A 137 3.54 0.83 -3.12
CA PRO A 137 2.12 0.95 -2.89
C PRO A 137 1.47 -0.39 -2.54
N PHE A 138 0.36 -0.32 -1.82
CA PHE A 138 -0.51 -1.47 -1.56
C PHE A 138 -1.98 -1.07 -1.60
N GLU A 139 -2.86 -2.07 -1.75
CA GLU A 139 -4.31 -1.92 -1.81
C GLU A 139 -4.99 -2.82 -0.79
N VAL A 140 -6.09 -2.35 -0.22
CA VAL A 140 -6.95 -3.09 0.71
C VAL A 140 -8.39 -3.00 0.21
N ASP A 141 -9.02 -4.15 -0.04
CA ASP A 141 -10.43 -4.22 -0.42
C ASP A 141 -11.31 -4.00 0.83
N VAL A 142 -12.15 -2.97 0.80
CA VAL A 142 -13.07 -2.62 1.90
C VAL A 142 -14.54 -2.77 1.48
N THR A 143 -14.81 -3.38 0.32
CA THR A 143 -16.15 -3.44 -0.28
C THR A 143 -17.18 -4.01 0.69
N CYS A 144 -16.84 -5.10 1.38
CA CYS A 144 -17.75 -5.78 2.31
C CYS A 144 -17.85 -5.12 3.68
N LEU A 145 -17.00 -4.12 3.96
CA LEU A 145 -16.95 -3.40 5.23
C LEU A 145 -17.65 -2.03 5.15
N LEU A 146 -18.14 -1.66 3.97
CA LEU A 146 -18.87 -0.41 3.77
C LEU A 146 -20.18 -0.43 4.56
N ARG A 147 -20.43 0.68 5.25
CA ARG A 147 -21.77 0.98 5.77
C ARG A 147 -22.77 1.27 4.66
N SER A 148 -24.03 1.39 5.04
CA SER A 148 -25.13 1.77 4.15
C SER A 148 -24.79 3.03 3.35
N SER A 149 -25.35 3.13 2.14
CA SER A 149 -25.10 4.29 1.27
C SER A 149 -25.49 5.59 1.97
N GLY A 150 -24.59 6.57 1.94
CA GLY A 150 -24.79 7.86 2.61
C GLY A 150 -24.37 7.90 4.08
N GLU A 151 -23.92 6.78 4.67
CA GLU A 151 -23.34 6.78 6.01
C GLU A 151 -21.81 7.01 5.98
N PRO A 152 -21.26 7.76 6.95
CA PRO A 152 -19.82 7.92 7.08
C PRO A 152 -19.18 6.60 7.53
N ASN A 153 -18.04 6.29 6.92
CA ASN A 153 -17.19 5.17 7.32
C ASN A 153 -15.97 5.70 8.10
N LEU A 154 -15.44 4.88 8.99
CA LEU A 154 -14.26 5.21 9.78
C LEU A 154 -13.07 4.40 9.28
N LEU A 155 -12.03 5.09 8.80
CA LEU A 155 -10.73 4.49 8.49
C LEU A 155 -9.80 4.76 9.66
N VAL A 156 -9.22 3.70 10.22
CA VAL A 156 -8.17 3.79 11.23
C VAL A 156 -6.94 3.05 10.73
N LEU A 157 -5.76 3.65 10.90
CA LEU A 157 -4.48 3.02 10.62
C LEU A 157 -3.66 2.92 11.90
N ARG A 158 -2.95 1.80 12.09
CA ARG A 158 -1.80 1.74 12.98
C ARG A 158 -0.55 1.67 12.13
N VAL A 159 0.35 2.63 12.28
CA VAL A 159 1.63 2.69 11.57
C VAL A 159 2.75 2.52 12.57
N ASP A 160 3.61 1.53 12.39
CA ASP A 160 4.74 1.26 13.27
C ASP A 160 6.05 1.40 12.48
N GLY A 161 6.82 2.42 12.88
CA GLY A 161 8.08 2.83 12.26
C GLY A 161 9.32 2.19 12.87
N ARG A 162 9.16 1.26 13.82
CA ARG A 162 10.29 0.72 14.57
C ARG A 162 11.28 0.07 13.62
N LEU A 163 12.56 0.30 13.91
CA LEU A 163 13.64 -0.30 13.15
C LEU A 163 13.91 -1.70 13.68
N GLU A 164 13.85 -2.68 12.78
CA GLU A 164 14.17 -4.07 13.09
C GLU A 164 15.22 -4.61 12.11
N PRO A 165 16.01 -5.62 12.51
CA PRO A 165 16.98 -6.27 11.63
C PRO A 165 16.36 -6.91 10.39
N THR A 166 15.08 -7.28 10.46
CA THR A 166 14.32 -7.91 9.38
C THR A 166 13.63 -6.91 8.45
N HIS A 167 13.59 -5.63 8.80
CA HIS A 167 12.98 -4.60 7.97
C HIS A 167 13.88 -4.26 6.77
N VAL A 168 13.30 -3.59 5.78
CA VAL A 168 14.03 -3.12 4.59
C VAL A 168 13.83 -1.61 4.44
N PRO A 169 14.86 -0.79 4.72
CA PRO A 169 16.22 -1.17 5.10
C PRO A 169 16.31 -1.77 6.52
N PRO A 170 17.33 -2.61 6.81
CA PRO A 170 17.52 -3.20 8.14
C PRO A 170 17.99 -2.13 9.14
N GLY A 171 17.49 -2.22 10.36
CA GLY A 171 17.91 -1.35 11.47
C GLY A 171 17.93 -2.09 12.80
N GLY A 172 17.75 -1.38 13.91
CA GLY A 172 17.63 -2.03 15.24
C GLY A 172 18.95 -2.56 15.80
N GLY A 173 20.11 -2.01 15.41
CA GLY A 173 21.40 -2.31 16.04
C GLY A 173 22.45 -3.00 15.16
N TRP A 174 22.14 -3.30 13.90
CA TRP A 174 23.16 -3.72 12.93
C TRP A 174 23.90 -2.51 12.35
N GLY A 175 25.22 -2.48 12.55
CA GLY A 175 26.19 -1.58 11.90
C GLY A 175 25.82 -0.10 11.93
N ALA A 176 26.35 0.68 12.87
CA ALA A 176 26.28 2.14 12.75
C ALA A 176 27.22 2.59 11.63
N MET A 177 26.74 3.40 10.68
CA MET A 177 27.59 4.01 9.64
C MET A 177 28.75 4.81 10.24
N ALA A 178 28.50 5.50 11.36
CA ALA A 178 29.50 6.26 12.10
C ALA A 178 29.10 6.39 13.58
N PRO A 179 30.06 6.64 14.50
CA PRO A 179 29.74 7.03 15.88
C PRO A 179 28.85 8.28 15.89
N GLY A 180 27.76 8.24 16.66
CA GLY A 180 26.84 9.38 16.82
C GLY A 180 25.75 9.49 15.75
N CYS A 181 25.62 8.55 14.80
CA CYS A 181 24.47 8.54 13.90
C CYS A 181 23.17 8.20 14.66
N PHE A 182 22.09 8.92 14.34
CA PHE A 182 20.76 8.66 14.85
C PHE A 182 19.75 8.50 13.71
N PRO A 183 18.89 7.46 13.75
CA PRO A 183 19.01 6.30 14.63
C PRO A 183 20.23 5.46 14.28
N ARG A 184 20.67 4.61 15.21
CA ARG A 184 21.83 3.74 15.00
C ARG A 184 21.50 2.67 13.96
N ALA A 185 21.83 2.95 12.70
CA ALA A 185 21.52 2.12 11.56
C ALA A 185 22.64 2.11 10.50
N SER A 186 22.54 1.17 9.56
CA SER A 186 23.51 0.93 8.49
C SER A 186 23.22 1.72 7.21
N PHE A 187 22.40 2.77 7.30
CA PHE A 187 22.01 3.63 6.20
C PHE A 187 22.26 5.10 6.56
N ASP A 188 22.43 5.96 5.54
CA ASP A 188 22.87 7.35 5.64
C ASP A 188 21.73 8.38 5.49
N PHE A 189 20.48 7.94 5.67
CA PHE A 189 19.30 8.78 5.65
C PHE A 189 18.48 8.63 6.94
N TYR A 190 17.63 9.62 7.22
CA TYR A 190 16.72 9.57 8.36
C TYR A 190 15.50 8.69 8.04
N PRO A 191 15.13 7.69 8.86
CA PRO A 191 14.03 6.78 8.56
C PRO A 191 12.69 7.40 8.96
N PHE A 192 12.28 8.41 8.20
CA PHE A 192 11.02 9.13 8.39
C PHE A 192 9.81 8.20 8.38
N CYS A 193 8.95 8.30 9.38
CA CYS A 193 7.82 7.41 9.58
C CYS A 193 6.48 8.11 9.31
N GLY A 194 5.46 7.31 8.95
CA GLY A 194 4.11 7.80 8.68
C GLY A 194 3.57 7.47 7.30
N VAL A 195 2.45 8.10 6.94
CA VAL A 195 1.82 7.95 5.62
C VAL A 195 2.52 8.87 4.62
N GLN A 196 3.55 8.34 3.95
CA GLN A 196 4.51 9.11 3.15
C GLN A 196 3.99 9.54 1.77
N ARG A 197 2.96 8.87 1.24
CA ARG A 197 2.35 9.23 -0.05
C ARG A 197 0.84 9.10 0.02
N SER A 198 0.15 9.77 -0.92
CA SER A 198 -1.30 9.93 -0.93
C SER A 198 -2.07 8.63 -0.69
N VAL A 199 -3.21 8.77 -0.03
CA VAL A 199 -4.18 7.70 0.17
C VAL A 199 -5.39 7.97 -0.70
N GLN A 200 -5.88 6.95 -1.40
CA GLN A 200 -6.98 7.07 -2.33
C GLN A 200 -8.07 6.05 -2.04
N LEU A 201 -9.33 6.45 -2.16
CA LEU A 201 -10.47 5.55 -2.25
C LEU A 201 -10.77 5.30 -3.72
N CYS A 202 -10.59 4.07 -4.19
CA CYS A 202 -10.74 3.70 -5.59
C CYS A 202 -11.95 2.78 -5.78
N VAL A 203 -12.87 3.19 -6.65
CA VAL A 203 -13.96 2.35 -7.16
C VAL A 203 -13.51 1.74 -8.48
N ARG A 204 -13.63 0.43 -8.63
CA ARG A 204 -13.29 -0.30 -9.85
C ARG A 204 -14.25 -1.45 -10.12
N PRO A 205 -14.29 -2.01 -11.34
CA PRO A 205 -15.09 -3.20 -11.60
C PRO A 205 -14.57 -4.39 -10.77
N ALA A 206 -15.45 -5.31 -10.40
CA ALA A 206 -15.09 -6.52 -9.67
C ALA A 206 -14.18 -7.47 -10.44
N SER A 207 -14.16 -7.35 -11.77
CA SER A 207 -13.23 -8.03 -12.66
C SER A 207 -12.88 -7.13 -13.84
N GLY A 208 -11.63 -7.16 -14.27
CA GLY A 208 -11.12 -6.30 -15.35
C GLY A 208 -9.63 -6.48 -15.58
N LEU A 209 -8.96 -5.45 -16.10
CA LEU A 209 -7.51 -5.44 -16.25
C LEU A 209 -6.83 -5.26 -14.88
N GLU A 210 -5.98 -6.22 -14.50
CA GLU A 210 -5.29 -6.28 -13.21
C GLU A 210 -3.79 -6.07 -13.32
N GLY A 211 -3.23 -6.27 -14.51
CA GLY A 211 -1.81 -6.12 -14.77
C GLY A 211 -1.53 -5.91 -16.25
N LEU A 212 -0.49 -5.13 -16.53
CA LEU A 212 -0.02 -4.87 -17.88
C LEU A 212 1.51 -4.87 -17.90
N LYS A 213 2.10 -5.69 -18.76
CA LYS A 213 3.54 -5.65 -19.09
C LYS A 213 3.66 -5.30 -20.57
N ILE A 214 4.48 -4.29 -20.86
CA ILE A 214 4.79 -3.86 -22.22
C ILE A 214 6.29 -4.08 -22.43
N GLU A 215 6.63 -4.80 -23.49
CA GLU A 215 8.01 -5.04 -23.91
C GLU A 215 8.18 -4.46 -25.31
N THR A 216 9.12 -3.54 -25.47
CA THR A 216 9.45 -2.92 -26.76
C THR A 216 10.78 -3.48 -27.26
N ARG A 217 10.89 -3.73 -28.56
CA ARG A 217 12.15 -4.11 -29.22
C ARG A 217 12.35 -3.26 -30.45
N LEU A 218 13.59 -2.84 -30.67
CA LEU A 218 14.01 -2.10 -31.84
C LEU A 218 15.06 -2.93 -32.58
N GLU A 219 14.89 -3.05 -33.89
CA GLU A 219 15.83 -3.73 -34.78
C GLU A 219 16.26 -2.78 -35.90
N GLY A 220 17.41 -3.03 -36.50
CA GLY A 220 17.89 -2.23 -37.65
C GLY A 220 18.27 -0.78 -37.28
N LEU A 221 18.89 -0.57 -36.11
CA LEU A 221 19.41 0.74 -35.68
C LEU A 221 20.75 1.12 -36.33
N SER A 222 21.28 0.28 -37.22
CA SER A 222 22.53 0.51 -37.95
C SER A 222 22.29 1.34 -39.21
N ALA A 223 23.27 2.17 -39.59
CA ALA A 223 23.20 2.97 -40.81
C ALA A 223 22.97 2.09 -42.05
N GLY A 224 21.93 2.41 -42.83
CA GLY A 224 21.57 1.69 -44.06
C GLY A 224 20.66 0.47 -43.87
N ALA A 225 20.29 0.10 -42.63
CA ALA A 225 19.30 -0.94 -42.37
C ALA A 225 17.89 -0.35 -42.24
N ALA A 226 16.87 -1.10 -42.68
CA ALA A 226 15.49 -0.76 -42.39
C ALA A 226 15.24 -0.96 -40.88
N SER A 227 14.87 0.10 -40.17
CA SER A 227 14.52 -0.01 -38.76
C SER A 227 13.12 -0.59 -38.60
N SER A 228 12.95 -1.47 -37.62
CA SER A 228 11.63 -1.97 -37.22
C SER A 228 11.46 -1.87 -35.71
N ALA A 229 10.22 -1.74 -35.27
CA ALA A 229 9.86 -1.75 -33.86
C ALA A 229 8.78 -2.81 -33.63
N SER A 230 8.91 -3.60 -32.57
CA SER A 230 7.85 -4.49 -32.10
C SER A 230 7.46 -4.16 -30.67
N VAL A 231 6.16 -4.26 -30.39
CA VAL A 231 5.57 -4.04 -29.07
C VAL A 231 4.81 -5.30 -28.68
N VAL A 232 5.22 -5.93 -27.59
CA VAL A 232 4.53 -7.08 -27.01
C VAL A 232 3.83 -6.63 -25.75
N MET A 233 2.49 -6.72 -25.76
CA MET A 233 1.66 -6.42 -24.59
C MET A 233 1.16 -7.72 -23.97
N ARG A 234 1.39 -7.88 -22.67
CA ARG A 234 0.85 -8.99 -21.88
C ARG A 234 -0.08 -8.43 -20.81
N CYS A 235 -1.33 -8.84 -20.84
CA CYS A 235 -2.36 -8.41 -19.91
C CYS A 235 -2.68 -9.54 -18.93
N ARG A 236 -2.82 -9.19 -17.65
CA ARG A 236 -3.47 -10.04 -16.65
C ARG A 236 -4.87 -9.49 -16.41
N CYS A 237 -5.85 -10.37 -16.48
CA CYS A 237 -7.25 -10.01 -16.34
C CYS A 237 -7.92 -10.88 -15.28
N GLY A 238 -8.89 -10.30 -14.58
CA GLY A 238 -9.75 -11.01 -13.64
C GLY A 238 -10.67 -12.02 -14.32
N THR A 239 -11.33 -12.83 -13.51
CA THR A 239 -12.25 -13.87 -13.98
C THR A 239 -13.44 -13.29 -14.75
N GLY A 240 -13.84 -13.95 -15.84
CA GLY A 240 -14.98 -13.51 -16.66
C GLY A 240 -14.66 -12.42 -17.70
N VAL A 241 -13.40 -11.97 -17.82
CA VAL A 241 -12.97 -11.15 -18.96
C VAL A 241 -12.86 -12.05 -20.20
N SER A 242 -13.79 -11.88 -21.14
CA SER A 242 -13.85 -12.70 -22.38
C SER A 242 -13.04 -12.14 -23.54
N ARG A 243 -12.75 -10.83 -23.52
CA ARG A 243 -12.01 -10.13 -24.58
C ARG A 243 -11.23 -8.96 -24.02
N VAL A 244 -10.01 -8.77 -24.52
CA VAL A 244 -9.20 -7.58 -24.33
C VAL A 244 -9.04 -6.92 -25.70
N ARG A 245 -9.18 -5.59 -25.77
CA ARG A 245 -8.86 -4.80 -26.95
C ARG A 245 -7.71 -3.86 -26.60
N ALA A 246 -6.72 -3.77 -27.48
CA ALA A 246 -5.59 -2.87 -27.32
C ALA A 246 -5.40 -2.03 -28.58
N SER A 247 -5.14 -0.74 -28.41
CA SER A 247 -4.88 0.20 -29.51
C SER A 247 -3.58 0.94 -29.23
N LEU A 248 -2.73 1.05 -30.23
CA LEU A 248 -1.47 1.77 -30.16
C LEU A 248 -1.62 3.11 -30.89
N TRP A 249 -1.24 4.19 -30.20
CA TRP A 249 -1.39 5.56 -30.70
C TRP A 249 -0.04 6.27 -30.69
N THR A 250 0.16 7.21 -31.60
CA THR A 250 1.30 8.15 -31.56
C THR A 250 1.07 9.22 -30.49
N GLN A 251 2.11 10.01 -30.19
CA GLN A 251 1.99 11.18 -29.31
C GLN A 251 1.03 12.26 -29.86
N GLY A 252 0.81 12.29 -31.19
CA GLY A 252 -0.14 13.20 -31.84
C GLY A 252 -1.54 12.60 -32.00
N ASP A 253 -1.91 11.63 -31.15
CA ASP A 253 -3.20 10.95 -31.14
C ASP A 253 -3.59 10.28 -32.47
N GLN A 254 -2.61 9.86 -33.27
CA GLN A 254 -2.87 9.06 -34.47
C GLN A 254 -2.86 7.58 -34.15
N LEU A 255 -3.92 6.86 -34.53
CA LEU A 255 -4.01 5.41 -34.36
C LEU A 255 -3.05 4.69 -35.30
N ILE A 256 -2.15 3.87 -34.74
CA ILE A 256 -1.25 3.00 -35.50
C ILE A 256 -1.93 1.67 -35.80
N LEU A 257 -2.42 0.99 -34.77
CA LEU A 257 -3.07 -0.32 -34.90
C LEU A 257 -4.03 -0.62 -33.74
N THR A 258 -4.94 -1.57 -33.96
CA THR A 258 -5.83 -2.12 -32.93
C THR A 258 -5.88 -3.64 -33.05
N HIS A 259 -5.81 -4.34 -31.91
CA HIS A 259 -6.02 -5.78 -31.77
C HIS A 259 -7.17 -6.07 -30.78
#